data_AF-A0A7C4GRP2-F1
#
_entry.id   AF-A0A7C4GRP2-F1
#
_cell.length_a   1.000
_cell.length_b   1.000
_cell.length_c   1.000
_cell.angle_alpha   90.00
_cell.angle_beta   90.00
_cell.angle_gamma   90.00
#
_symmetry.space_group_name_H-M   'P 1'
#
loop_
_entity.id
_entity.type
_entity.pdbx_description
1 polymer ?
#
loop_
_entity_poly.entity_id
_entity_poly.type
_entity_poly.pdbx_seq_one_letter_code
_entity_poly.pdbx_strand_id
1 'polypeptide(L)'
;MQKIVTALFLIFMGTLALTQFVHATDQLIIIRSYGNIDPPTASISSMDATYTFTEEIHAEIIVQKSNIIIDGKNFTLKGDRALNSTGILLFNVENVTIKNVYITGFFYAIKIEDSKNCIVTGNTIMDSDFGVWIENATGIVVIKNVFSGLWCGTVLKNSSKNQISGNSFSNNMHGLMLDWSPENILAKNNLTDNSSGISLAWSGNNFISENVIMGKTKKNEYGIKLYSSSDNVILNNHVENTFYAMSLLYNTVRNLIIRNRISRNFYGIKIWYATNNSIYHNIFIDNAEQAKCYSFPNKWDNGYPEGGNYWSNYVGTDIKSGKNQDRPGSDGIGDVPHFIDDKNVDHYPLIGNPLKHEFNQAPALFYLLAIITPTILGTALFMLYRVKMTKTKPEKVYGSPEERFAKRKV
;
A
#
# COMPACT_ATOMS: atom_id res chain seq x y z
N MET A 1 -63.74 -0.59 -60.25
CA MET A 1 -62.66 0.42 -60.25
C MET A 1 -62.07 0.44 -58.84
N GLN A 2 -60.94 -0.25 -58.64
CA GLN A 2 -59.61 0.31 -58.26
C GLN A 2 -59.56 0.90 -56.84
N LYS A 3 -58.57 0.69 -55.94
CA LYS A 3 -57.31 -0.09 -55.84
C LYS A 3 -56.81 0.07 -54.37
N ILE A 4 -56.31 -1.02 -53.74
CA ILE A 4 -55.04 -1.23 -52.96
C ILE A 4 -54.61 -0.16 -51.91
N VAL A 5 -54.28 -0.43 -50.62
CA VAL A 5 -53.02 -0.96 -50.00
C VAL A 5 -53.22 -0.92 -48.44
N THR A 6 -53.14 -2.04 -47.70
CA THR A 6 -52.08 -2.51 -46.72
C THR A 6 -51.84 -1.57 -45.50
N ALA A 7 -51.61 -1.96 -44.24
CA ALA A 7 -51.12 -3.14 -43.49
C ALA A 7 -51.66 -3.02 -42.03
N LEU A 8 -51.76 -4.05 -41.19
CA LEU A 8 -50.67 -4.56 -40.31
C LEU A 8 -51.27 -5.63 -39.36
N PHE A 9 -50.37 -6.48 -38.84
CA PHE A 9 -50.52 -7.47 -37.78
C PHE A 9 -50.92 -8.91 -38.17
N LEU A 10 -50.00 -9.80 -37.75
CA LEU A 10 -50.06 -11.24 -37.52
C LEU A 10 -49.40 -12.14 -38.57
N ILE A 11 -48.49 -12.96 -38.04
CA ILE A 11 -47.83 -14.16 -38.56
C ILE A 11 -46.39 -13.94 -39.07
N PHE A 12 -45.44 -14.08 -38.15
CA PHE A 12 -44.17 -14.77 -38.42
C PHE A 12 -43.68 -15.45 -37.12
N MET A 13 -44.26 -16.60 -36.77
CA MET A 13 -43.63 -17.57 -35.88
C MET A 13 -42.97 -18.62 -36.76
N GLY A 14 -41.64 -18.55 -36.86
CA GLY A 14 -40.83 -19.46 -37.66
C GLY A 14 -39.35 -19.28 -37.30
N THR A 15 -38.88 -20.13 -36.38
CA THR A 15 -37.49 -20.59 -36.19
C THR A 15 -36.36 -19.63 -36.57
N LEU A 16 -35.85 -18.91 -35.57
CA LEU A 16 -34.45 -18.45 -35.56
C LEU A 16 -33.77 -19.05 -34.32
N ALA A 17 -33.19 -20.24 -34.49
CA ALA A 17 -32.06 -20.63 -33.67
C ALA A 17 -30.87 -19.80 -34.14
N LEU A 18 -30.66 -18.65 -33.50
CA LEU A 18 -29.43 -17.88 -33.59
C LEU A 18 -28.87 -17.81 -32.17
N THR A 19 -28.02 -18.80 -31.90
CA THR A 19 -27.00 -18.86 -30.85
C THR A 19 -27.03 -17.68 -29.89
N GLN A 20 -27.67 -17.86 -28.74
CA GLN A 20 -27.23 -17.14 -27.56
C GLN A 20 -25.73 -17.43 -27.41
N PHE A 21 -24.88 -16.42 -27.50
CA PHE A 21 -23.64 -16.48 -26.75
C PHE A 21 -24.05 -16.46 -25.28
N VAL A 22 -24.37 -17.63 -24.74
CA VAL A 22 -24.22 -17.88 -23.32
C VAL A 22 -22.71 -17.95 -23.11
N HIS A 23 -22.08 -16.78 -22.94
CA HIS A 23 -20.82 -16.76 -22.23
C HIS A 23 -21.18 -17.06 -20.78
N ALA A 24 -21.05 -18.33 -20.40
CA ALA A 24 -21.22 -18.77 -19.04
C ALA A 24 -20.09 -18.19 -18.19
N THR A 25 -20.39 -17.12 -17.45
CA THR A 25 -19.65 -16.71 -16.26
C THR A 25 -20.57 -16.81 -15.05
N ASP A 26 -21.11 -18.01 -14.80
CA ASP A 26 -22.08 -18.25 -13.74
C ASP A 26 -21.55 -19.25 -12.70
N GLN A 27 -20.35 -19.03 -12.19
CA GLN A 27 -20.02 -19.60 -10.89
C GLN A 27 -19.71 -18.44 -9.96
N LEU A 28 -20.75 -17.92 -9.33
CA LEU A 28 -20.60 -17.18 -8.10
C LEU A 28 -20.39 -18.20 -6.99
N ILE A 29 -19.31 -18.07 -6.23
CA ILE A 29 -19.05 -18.86 -5.04
C ILE A 29 -19.34 -18.00 -3.82
N ILE A 30 -20.15 -18.50 -2.89
CA ILE A 30 -20.46 -17.80 -1.64
C ILE A 30 -19.98 -18.64 -0.48
N ILE A 31 -19.05 -18.10 0.31
CA ILE A 31 -18.76 -18.60 1.66
C ILE A 31 -19.78 -17.95 2.59
N ARG A 32 -20.87 -18.68 2.84
CA ARG A 32 -22.03 -18.22 3.63
C ARG A 32 -21.59 -17.92 5.07
N SER A 33 -22.33 -17.05 5.76
CA SER A 33 -22.04 -16.67 7.15
C SER A 33 -21.97 -17.86 8.14
N TYR A 34 -22.80 -18.88 7.94
CA TYR A 34 -22.77 -20.12 8.72
C TYR A 34 -21.61 -21.06 8.32
N GLY A 35 -20.98 -20.86 7.16
CA GLY A 35 -19.73 -21.50 6.75
C GLY A 35 -19.84 -22.54 5.65
N ASN A 36 -21.04 -22.80 5.14
CA ASN A 36 -21.19 -23.63 3.95
C ASN A 36 -20.72 -22.87 2.71
N ILE A 37 -20.20 -23.62 1.75
CA ILE A 37 -19.79 -23.14 0.44
C ILE A 37 -20.97 -23.37 -0.51
N ASP A 38 -21.31 -22.37 -1.30
CA ASP A 38 -22.39 -22.44 -2.29
C ASP A 38 -21.86 -22.02 -3.68
N PRO A 39 -21.94 -22.87 -4.71
CA PRO A 39 -22.42 -24.26 -4.64
C PRO A 39 -21.47 -25.16 -3.83
N PRO A 40 -21.97 -26.25 -3.19
CA PRO A 40 -21.11 -27.20 -2.47
C PRO A 40 -20.08 -27.91 -3.34
N THR A 41 -20.26 -27.86 -4.67
CA THR A 41 -19.35 -28.40 -5.68
C THR A 41 -18.23 -27.45 -6.07
N ALA A 42 -18.21 -26.23 -5.51
CA ALA A 42 -17.12 -25.29 -5.77
C ALA A 42 -15.78 -25.89 -5.36
N SER A 43 -14.72 -25.52 -6.07
CA SER A 43 -13.35 -26.03 -5.90
C SER A 43 -12.64 -25.45 -4.66
N ILE A 44 -13.34 -25.45 -3.54
CA ILE A 44 -12.91 -24.98 -2.24
C ILE A 44 -13.30 -26.06 -1.22
N SER A 45 -12.31 -26.53 -0.46
CA SER A 45 -12.53 -27.40 0.69
C SER A 45 -12.48 -26.57 1.97
N SER A 46 -13.27 -26.94 2.98
CA SER A 46 -13.21 -26.31 4.30
C SER A 46 -12.79 -27.31 5.37
N MET A 47 -11.81 -26.93 6.19
CA MET A 47 -11.38 -27.67 7.38
C MET A 47 -11.17 -26.66 8.52
N ASP A 48 -11.87 -26.87 9.63
CA ASP A 48 -11.98 -25.91 10.73
C ASP A 48 -12.40 -24.50 10.24
N ALA A 49 -11.52 -23.51 10.38
CA ALA A 49 -11.74 -22.14 9.94
C ALA A 49 -11.00 -21.79 8.62
N THR A 50 -10.45 -22.79 7.92
CA THR A 50 -9.67 -22.58 6.70
C THR A 50 -10.42 -23.11 5.48
N TYR A 51 -10.63 -22.23 4.51
CA TYR A 51 -11.19 -22.49 3.20
C TYR A 51 -10.03 -22.52 2.20
N THR A 52 -9.81 -23.66 1.59
CA THR A 52 -8.61 -23.95 0.80
C THR A 52 -9.01 -24.27 -0.62
N PHE A 53 -8.43 -23.56 -1.59
CA PHE A 53 -8.64 -23.88 -3.00
C PHE A 53 -8.07 -25.26 -3.30
N THR A 54 -8.80 -26.04 -4.10
CA THR A 54 -8.38 -27.40 -4.50
C THR A 54 -7.84 -27.45 -5.92
N GLU A 55 -8.12 -26.44 -6.74
CA GLU A 55 -7.69 -26.26 -8.13
C GLU A 55 -7.87 -24.79 -8.55
N GLU A 56 -7.64 -24.48 -9.83
CA GLU A 56 -7.96 -23.17 -10.42
C GLU A 56 -9.47 -22.91 -10.39
N ILE A 57 -9.84 -21.67 -10.08
CA ILE A 57 -11.23 -21.23 -9.93
C ILE A 57 -11.54 -20.16 -10.98
N HIS A 58 -12.62 -20.35 -11.73
CA HIS A 58 -13.16 -19.40 -12.71
C HIS A 58 -14.48 -18.79 -12.21
N ALA A 59 -14.40 -18.02 -11.13
CA ALA A 59 -15.56 -17.57 -10.36
C ALA A 59 -15.28 -16.25 -9.64
N GLU A 60 -16.33 -15.54 -9.28
CA GLU A 60 -16.30 -14.54 -8.21
C GLU A 60 -16.53 -15.22 -6.87
N ILE A 61 -15.89 -14.74 -5.80
CA ILE A 61 -16.03 -15.28 -4.44
C ILE A 61 -16.55 -14.19 -3.50
N ILE A 62 -17.74 -14.40 -2.93
CA ILE A 62 -18.30 -13.54 -1.89
C ILE A 62 -18.11 -14.21 -0.53
N VAL A 63 -17.56 -13.46 0.42
CA VAL A 63 -17.26 -13.94 1.77
C VAL A 63 -18.16 -13.22 2.78
N GLN A 64 -19.05 -13.98 3.41
CA GLN A 64 -20.00 -13.49 4.41
C GLN A 64 -19.65 -13.98 5.82
N LYS A 65 -18.58 -14.75 5.97
CA LYS A 65 -18.15 -15.34 7.23
C LYS A 65 -16.89 -14.65 7.75
N SER A 66 -16.94 -14.22 9.00
CA SER A 66 -15.81 -13.69 9.76
C SER A 66 -14.96 -14.80 10.40
N ASN A 67 -13.75 -14.45 10.84
CA ASN A 67 -12.83 -15.33 11.58
C ASN A 67 -12.38 -16.57 10.79
N ILE A 68 -12.11 -16.40 9.51
CA ILE A 68 -11.69 -17.48 8.60
C ILE A 68 -10.43 -17.13 7.83
N ILE A 69 -9.83 -18.16 7.24
CA ILE A 69 -8.71 -18.05 6.32
C ILE A 69 -9.17 -18.57 4.97
N ILE A 70 -8.89 -17.83 3.91
CA ILE A 70 -8.98 -18.25 2.51
C ILE A 70 -7.54 -18.45 2.03
N ASP A 71 -7.17 -19.71 1.81
CA ASP A 71 -5.83 -20.12 1.37
C ASP A 71 -5.91 -20.64 -0.07
N GLY A 72 -5.38 -19.85 -1.00
CA GLY A 72 -5.37 -20.23 -2.41
C GLY A 72 -4.37 -21.35 -2.73
N LYS A 73 -3.42 -21.68 -1.84
CA LYS A 73 -2.33 -22.64 -2.13
C LYS A 73 -1.58 -22.38 -3.44
N ASN A 74 -1.52 -21.11 -3.85
CA ASN A 74 -1.01 -20.60 -5.12
C ASN A 74 -1.80 -21.05 -6.36
N PHE A 75 -3.01 -21.57 -6.19
CA PHE A 75 -3.94 -21.73 -7.30
C PHE A 75 -4.43 -20.37 -7.81
N THR A 76 -4.83 -20.38 -9.07
CA THR A 76 -5.35 -19.24 -9.79
C THR A 76 -6.82 -19.01 -9.46
N LEU A 77 -7.20 -17.76 -9.22
CA LEU A 77 -8.55 -17.24 -9.33
C LEU A 77 -8.61 -16.36 -10.57
N LYS A 78 -9.41 -16.74 -11.56
CA LYS A 78 -9.42 -16.12 -12.88
C LYS A 78 -10.80 -15.62 -13.28
N GLY A 79 -10.88 -14.33 -13.59
CA GLY A 79 -12.04 -13.70 -14.20
C GLY A 79 -11.92 -13.58 -15.71
N ASP A 80 -12.91 -12.95 -16.32
CA ASP A 80 -13.07 -12.73 -17.76
C ASP A 80 -12.89 -11.26 -18.18
N ARG A 81 -12.44 -10.40 -17.24
CA ARG A 81 -12.34 -8.94 -17.34
C ARG A 81 -13.69 -8.21 -17.52
N ALA A 82 -14.79 -8.79 -17.06
CA ALA A 82 -16.05 -8.07 -17.00
C ALA A 82 -15.93 -6.80 -16.13
N LEU A 83 -16.60 -5.72 -16.55
CA LEU A 83 -16.65 -4.47 -15.79
C LEU A 83 -17.27 -4.70 -14.41
N ASN A 84 -16.69 -4.09 -13.37
CA ASN A 84 -17.10 -4.25 -11.96
C ASN A 84 -17.00 -5.67 -11.39
N SER A 85 -16.45 -6.65 -12.12
CA SER A 85 -16.24 -8.01 -11.60
C SER A 85 -15.31 -8.00 -10.39
N THR A 86 -15.59 -8.84 -9.40
CA THR A 86 -14.79 -8.93 -8.18
C THR A 86 -14.29 -10.35 -7.93
N GLY A 87 -12.98 -10.55 -7.89
CA GLY A 87 -12.39 -11.86 -7.60
C GLY A 87 -12.79 -12.35 -6.21
N ILE A 88 -12.39 -11.61 -5.17
CA ILE A 88 -12.81 -11.89 -3.78
C ILE A 88 -13.41 -10.64 -3.15
N LEU A 89 -14.70 -10.72 -2.78
CA LEU A 89 -15.40 -9.68 -2.04
C LEU A 89 -15.52 -10.03 -0.56
N LEU A 90 -14.93 -9.21 0.30
CA LEU A 90 -15.20 -9.16 1.73
C LEU A 90 -16.20 -8.04 2.00
N PHE A 91 -17.40 -8.38 2.49
CA PHE A 91 -18.44 -7.40 2.77
C PHE A 91 -18.99 -7.58 4.18
N ASN A 92 -18.86 -6.55 5.02
CA ASN A 92 -19.32 -6.55 6.41
C ASN A 92 -18.81 -7.75 7.24
N VAL A 93 -17.51 -8.06 7.09
CA VAL A 93 -16.83 -9.14 7.81
C VAL A 93 -15.67 -8.64 8.66
N GLU A 94 -15.21 -9.48 9.57
CA GLU A 94 -14.05 -9.21 10.40
C GLU A 94 -13.10 -10.41 10.48
N ASN A 95 -11.81 -10.12 10.71
CA ASN A 95 -10.78 -11.13 10.96
C ASN A 95 -10.71 -12.20 9.84
N VAL A 96 -10.85 -11.80 8.58
CA VAL A 96 -10.66 -12.69 7.42
C VAL A 96 -9.24 -12.54 6.89
N THR A 97 -8.55 -13.65 6.65
CA THR A 97 -7.24 -13.66 5.98
C THR A 97 -7.37 -14.23 4.57
N ILE A 98 -6.95 -13.49 3.55
CA ILE A 98 -6.80 -13.98 2.17
C ILE A 98 -5.31 -14.15 1.89
N LYS A 99 -4.89 -15.37 1.55
CA LYS A 99 -3.47 -15.64 1.30
C LYS A 99 -3.20 -16.64 0.19
N ASN A 100 -1.99 -16.52 -0.38
CA ASN A 100 -1.45 -17.44 -1.37
C ASN A 100 -2.39 -17.64 -2.57
N VAL A 101 -3.00 -16.58 -3.10
CA VAL A 101 -3.82 -16.64 -4.30
C VAL A 101 -3.10 -15.97 -5.47
N TYR A 102 -3.13 -16.57 -6.64
CA TYR A 102 -2.82 -15.89 -7.89
C TYR A 102 -4.14 -15.34 -8.48
N ILE A 103 -4.33 -14.02 -8.54
CA ILE A 103 -5.60 -13.42 -8.96
C ILE A 103 -5.42 -12.63 -10.25
N THR A 104 -6.28 -12.88 -11.24
CA THR A 104 -6.18 -12.26 -12.57
C THR A 104 -7.53 -12.11 -13.27
N GLY A 105 -7.65 -11.13 -14.17
CA GLY A 105 -8.81 -11.00 -15.04
C GLY A 105 -10.05 -10.41 -14.37
N PHE A 106 -9.90 -9.59 -13.33
CA PHE A 106 -11.03 -8.93 -12.66
C PHE A 106 -10.94 -7.41 -12.74
N PHE A 107 -12.07 -6.74 -12.58
CA PHE A 107 -12.06 -5.30 -12.35
C PHE A 107 -11.50 -4.99 -10.95
N TYR A 108 -12.03 -5.63 -9.91
CA TYR A 108 -11.44 -5.66 -8.56
C TYR A 108 -10.91 -7.06 -8.26
N ALA A 109 -9.60 -7.26 -8.13
CA ALA A 109 -9.08 -8.58 -7.76
C ALA A 109 -9.49 -8.96 -6.33
N ILE A 110 -9.34 -8.04 -5.37
CA ILE A 110 -9.87 -8.16 -4.01
C ILE A 110 -10.56 -6.85 -3.65
N LYS A 111 -11.81 -6.93 -3.19
CA LYS A 111 -12.57 -5.79 -2.67
C LYS A 111 -12.93 -6.02 -1.21
N ILE A 112 -12.65 -5.04 -0.36
CA ILE A 112 -12.90 -5.07 1.08
C ILE A 112 -13.77 -3.87 1.41
N GLU A 113 -15.03 -4.12 1.78
CA GLU A 113 -16.04 -3.12 2.05
C GLU A 113 -16.62 -3.29 3.45
N ASP A 114 -16.74 -2.17 4.18
CA ASP A 114 -17.38 -2.09 5.50
C ASP A 114 -16.85 -3.17 6.48
N SER A 115 -15.56 -3.50 6.35
CA SER A 115 -14.94 -4.63 7.02
C SER A 115 -13.79 -4.19 7.91
N LYS A 116 -13.38 -5.04 8.85
CA LYS A 116 -12.31 -4.70 9.81
C LYS A 116 -11.35 -5.84 10.07
N ASN A 117 -10.11 -5.48 10.42
CA ASN A 117 -9.09 -6.44 10.88
C ASN A 117 -8.83 -7.60 9.90
N CYS A 118 -9.01 -7.38 8.60
CA CYS A 118 -8.74 -8.39 7.58
C CYS A 118 -7.29 -8.30 7.10
N ILE A 119 -6.74 -9.43 6.65
CA ILE A 119 -5.34 -9.55 6.23
C ILE A 119 -5.31 -10.05 4.79
N VAL A 120 -4.61 -9.35 3.91
CA VAL A 120 -4.31 -9.79 2.54
C VAL A 120 -2.80 -10.02 2.46
N THR A 121 -2.36 -11.27 2.28
CA THR A 121 -0.93 -11.59 2.33
C THR A 121 -0.46 -12.69 1.40
N GLY A 122 0.73 -12.52 0.81
CA GLY A 122 1.34 -13.56 -0.03
C GLY A 122 0.58 -13.81 -1.34
N ASN A 123 -0.24 -12.86 -1.80
CA ASN A 123 -0.97 -12.97 -3.05
C ASN A 123 -0.17 -12.35 -4.20
N THR A 124 -0.35 -12.90 -5.40
CA THR A 124 0.14 -12.31 -6.65
C THR A 124 -1.05 -11.85 -7.46
N ILE A 125 -1.14 -10.55 -7.72
CA ILE A 125 -2.28 -9.92 -8.39
C ILE A 125 -1.79 -9.23 -9.65
N MET A 126 -2.28 -9.71 -10.78
CA MET A 126 -1.84 -9.28 -12.10
C MET A 126 -3.01 -9.20 -13.05
N ASP A 127 -2.91 -8.32 -14.04
CA ASP A 127 -3.86 -8.29 -15.16
C ASP A 127 -5.32 -8.10 -14.72
N SER A 128 -5.49 -7.22 -13.74
CA SER A 128 -6.76 -6.71 -13.22
C SER A 128 -6.69 -5.18 -13.18
N ASP A 129 -7.81 -4.48 -13.10
CA ASP A 129 -7.77 -3.00 -13.05
C ASP A 129 -7.30 -2.54 -11.65
N PHE A 130 -7.95 -3.05 -10.61
CA PHE A 130 -7.64 -2.74 -9.21
C PHE A 130 -7.19 -3.98 -8.47
N GLY A 131 -6.04 -3.92 -7.81
CA GLY A 131 -5.48 -5.04 -7.06
C GLY A 131 -6.25 -5.30 -5.76
N VAL A 132 -6.10 -4.41 -4.78
CA VAL A 132 -6.87 -4.43 -3.54
C VAL A 132 -7.58 -3.10 -3.37
N TRP A 133 -8.90 -3.13 -3.35
CA TRP A 133 -9.74 -1.96 -3.09
C TRP A 133 -10.32 -2.03 -1.67
N ILE A 134 -9.99 -1.04 -0.85
CA ILE A 134 -10.38 -0.94 0.55
C ILE A 134 -11.30 0.26 0.70
N GLU A 135 -12.56 0.03 1.06
CA GLU A 135 -13.57 1.07 1.21
C GLU A 135 -14.30 0.97 2.55
N ASN A 136 -14.40 2.11 3.25
CA ASN A 136 -15.03 2.21 4.57
C ASN A 136 -14.50 1.18 5.59
N ALA A 137 -13.20 0.87 5.53
CA ALA A 137 -12.63 -0.22 6.30
C ALA A 137 -11.50 0.24 7.23
N THR A 138 -11.25 -0.55 8.28
CA THR A 138 -10.25 -0.23 9.30
C THR A 138 -9.46 -1.44 9.79
N GLY A 139 -8.21 -1.23 10.19
CA GLY A 139 -7.36 -2.32 10.65
C GLY A 139 -7.00 -3.34 9.56
N ILE A 140 -7.16 -2.98 8.29
CA ILE A 140 -6.81 -3.86 7.17
C ILE A 140 -5.29 -3.91 7.03
N VAL A 141 -4.74 -5.11 6.88
CA VAL A 141 -3.30 -5.33 6.69
C VAL A 141 -3.05 -5.94 5.32
N VAL A 142 -2.41 -5.19 4.43
CA VAL A 142 -1.95 -5.67 3.11
C VAL A 142 -0.45 -5.84 3.17
N ILE A 143 0.04 -7.09 3.18
CA ILE A 143 1.45 -7.39 3.44
C ILE A 143 2.03 -8.51 2.58
N LYS A 144 3.23 -8.30 2.02
CA LYS A 144 3.95 -9.29 1.20
C LYS A 144 3.15 -9.76 -0.02
N ASN A 145 2.44 -8.85 -0.69
CA ASN A 145 1.78 -9.13 -1.96
C ASN A 145 2.59 -8.55 -3.12
N VAL A 146 2.36 -9.10 -4.31
CA VAL A 146 2.92 -8.62 -5.58
C VAL A 146 1.78 -8.09 -6.44
N PHE A 147 1.91 -6.84 -6.88
CA PHE A 147 0.93 -6.13 -7.71
C PHE A 147 1.60 -5.67 -9.00
N SER A 148 1.18 -6.20 -10.15
CA SER A 148 1.83 -5.85 -11.42
C SER A 148 0.90 -5.64 -12.59
N GLY A 149 1.16 -4.58 -13.37
CA GLY A 149 0.43 -4.30 -14.62
C GLY A 149 -1.02 -3.87 -14.41
N LEU A 150 -1.32 -3.22 -13.28
CA LEU A 150 -2.67 -2.82 -12.87
C LEU A 150 -2.90 -1.32 -13.13
N TRP A 151 -4.16 -0.89 -13.17
CA TRP A 151 -4.47 0.53 -13.06
C TRP A 151 -4.12 1.05 -11.67
N CYS A 152 -4.52 0.35 -10.60
CA CYS A 152 -4.02 0.63 -9.27
C CYS A 152 -3.73 -0.64 -8.46
N GLY A 153 -2.55 -0.70 -7.84
CA GLY A 153 -2.18 -1.81 -6.97
C GLY A 153 -3.03 -1.90 -5.70
N THR A 154 -3.11 -0.80 -4.95
CA THR A 154 -3.95 -0.74 -3.74
C THR A 154 -4.60 0.63 -3.61
N VAL A 155 -5.93 0.64 -3.39
CA VAL A 155 -6.72 1.85 -3.16
C VAL A 155 -7.32 1.81 -1.76
N LEU A 156 -7.17 2.90 -1.01
CA LEU A 156 -7.90 3.16 0.21
C LEU A 156 -8.86 4.33 -0.05
N LYS A 157 -10.14 4.09 0.19
CA LYS A 157 -11.20 5.09 0.06
C LYS A 157 -11.97 5.18 1.36
N ASN A 158 -12.04 6.38 1.94
CA ASN A 158 -12.72 6.63 3.21
C ASN A 158 -12.33 5.61 4.31
N SER A 159 -11.04 5.25 4.38
CA SER A 159 -10.54 4.14 5.19
C SER A 159 -9.38 4.57 6.08
N SER A 160 -9.35 4.09 7.32
CA SER A 160 -8.39 4.56 8.33
C SER A 160 -7.77 3.44 9.16
N LYS A 161 -6.59 3.68 9.73
CA LYS A 161 -5.87 2.73 10.59
C LYS A 161 -5.52 1.42 9.88
N ASN A 162 -5.22 1.50 8.59
CA ASN A 162 -4.78 0.37 7.79
C ASN A 162 -3.26 0.36 7.64
N GLN A 163 -2.71 -0.83 7.42
CA GLN A 163 -1.27 -1.03 7.23
C GLN A 163 -1.00 -1.69 5.87
N ILE A 164 -0.22 -1.00 5.04
CA ILE A 164 0.18 -1.49 3.73
C ILE A 164 1.70 -1.53 3.74
N SER A 165 2.26 -2.73 3.88
CA SER A 165 3.69 -2.87 4.13
C SER A 165 4.36 -4.07 3.49
N GLY A 166 5.63 -3.92 3.10
CA GLY A 166 6.40 -5.04 2.53
C GLY A 166 5.83 -5.58 1.22
N ASN A 167 5.06 -4.80 0.46
CA ASN A 167 4.51 -5.21 -0.84
C ASN A 167 5.42 -4.76 -1.99
N SER A 168 5.28 -5.42 -3.14
CA SER A 168 5.93 -5.05 -4.39
C SER A 168 4.89 -4.56 -5.40
N PHE A 169 5.02 -3.31 -5.85
CA PHE A 169 4.17 -2.70 -6.87
C PHE A 169 5.00 -2.41 -8.12
N SER A 170 4.70 -3.05 -9.24
CA SER A 170 5.45 -2.87 -10.48
C SER A 170 4.61 -2.57 -11.72
N ASN A 171 5.03 -1.61 -12.53
CA ASN A 171 4.38 -1.31 -13.82
C ASN A 171 2.87 -0.99 -13.70
N ASN A 172 2.44 -0.36 -12.62
CA ASN A 172 1.04 0.06 -12.46
C ASN A 172 0.88 1.55 -12.82
N MET A 173 -0.33 1.98 -13.21
CA MET A 173 -0.58 3.43 -13.35
C MET A 173 -0.46 4.12 -11.99
N HIS A 174 -1.04 3.53 -10.95
CA HIS A 174 -0.89 3.94 -9.56
C HIS A 174 -0.41 2.76 -8.71
N GLY A 175 0.70 2.90 -7.98
CA GLY A 175 1.12 1.86 -7.04
C GLY A 175 0.14 1.78 -5.87
N LEU A 176 0.03 2.89 -5.14
CA LEU A 176 -0.81 3.00 -3.95
C LEU A 176 -1.51 4.36 -3.89
N MET A 177 -2.83 4.34 -3.70
CA MET A 177 -3.66 5.55 -3.69
C MET A 177 -4.53 5.63 -2.43
N LEU A 178 -4.52 6.79 -1.77
CA LEU A 178 -5.39 7.13 -0.64
C LEU A 178 -6.31 8.28 -1.06
N ASP A 179 -7.60 8.10 -0.82
CA ASP A 179 -8.63 9.12 -0.99
C ASP A 179 -9.49 9.21 0.28
N TRP A 180 -9.54 10.40 0.90
CA TRP A 180 -10.21 10.62 2.18
C TRP A 180 -9.86 9.59 3.27
N SER A 181 -8.59 9.17 3.31
CA SER A 181 -8.15 8.01 4.08
C SER A 181 -7.07 8.38 5.08
N PRO A 182 -7.43 8.80 6.31
CA PRO A 182 -6.47 9.25 7.32
C PRO A 182 -5.90 8.11 8.17
N GLU A 183 -4.83 8.39 8.92
CA GLU A 183 -4.30 7.50 9.96
C GLU A 183 -3.80 6.13 9.45
N ASN A 184 -3.28 6.04 8.22
CA ASN A 184 -2.75 4.79 7.66
C ASN A 184 -1.21 4.74 7.73
N ILE A 185 -0.68 3.50 7.79
CA ILE A 185 0.76 3.22 7.74
C ILE A 185 1.11 2.62 6.38
N LEU A 186 1.98 3.31 5.64
CA LEU A 186 2.53 2.89 4.35
C LEU A 186 4.03 2.68 4.50
N ALA A 187 4.46 1.44 4.74
CA ALA A 187 5.83 1.19 5.18
C ALA A 187 6.56 0.09 4.40
N LYS A 188 7.84 0.30 4.07
CA LYS A 188 8.70 -0.78 3.51
C LYS A 188 8.18 -1.40 2.22
N ASN A 189 7.43 -0.64 1.42
CA ASN A 189 6.97 -1.11 0.11
C ASN A 189 8.04 -0.80 -0.96
N ASN A 190 8.14 -1.69 -1.95
CA ASN A 190 8.95 -1.47 -3.15
C ASN A 190 8.03 -1.11 -4.31
N LEU A 191 8.13 0.11 -4.82
CA LEU A 191 7.33 0.65 -5.92
C LEU A 191 8.23 0.95 -7.10
N THR A 192 8.25 0.06 -8.09
CA THR A 192 9.12 0.18 -9.26
C THR A 192 8.30 0.42 -10.52
N ASP A 193 8.62 1.44 -11.31
CA ASP A 193 7.96 1.69 -12.61
C ASP A 193 6.46 1.91 -12.56
N ASN A 194 5.97 2.53 -11.48
CA ASN A 194 4.59 3.00 -11.45
C ASN A 194 4.55 4.44 -11.96
N SER A 195 3.52 4.82 -12.75
CA SER A 195 3.39 6.21 -13.23
C SER A 195 3.23 7.19 -12.06
N SER A 196 2.50 6.76 -11.02
CA SER A 196 2.49 7.37 -9.70
C SER A 196 2.79 6.31 -8.63
N GLY A 197 3.79 6.53 -7.79
CA GLY A 197 4.16 5.63 -6.70
C GLY A 197 3.11 5.61 -5.59
N ILE A 198 3.16 6.62 -4.74
CA ILE A 198 2.22 6.83 -3.62
C ILE A 198 1.47 8.15 -3.83
N SER A 199 0.14 8.13 -3.84
CA SER A 199 -0.68 9.32 -4.01
C SER A 199 -1.70 9.46 -2.89
N LEU A 200 -1.74 10.65 -2.26
CA LEU A 200 -2.69 11.02 -1.22
C LEU A 200 -3.56 12.17 -1.71
N ALA A 201 -4.88 12.01 -1.59
CA ALA A 201 -5.87 13.05 -1.82
C ALA A 201 -6.75 13.20 -0.56
N TRP A 202 -6.85 14.42 -0.02
CA TRP A 202 -7.62 14.72 1.21
C TRP A 202 -7.35 13.74 2.36
N SER A 203 -6.11 13.29 2.50
CA SER A 203 -5.73 12.20 3.41
C SER A 203 -4.65 12.68 4.38
N GLY A 204 -4.99 12.81 5.66
CA GLY A 204 -4.09 13.33 6.69
C GLY A 204 -3.68 12.33 7.76
N ASN A 205 -2.71 12.70 8.59
CA ASN A 205 -2.21 11.86 9.70
C ASN A 205 -1.67 10.49 9.25
N ASN A 206 -1.17 10.34 8.03
CA ASN A 206 -0.57 9.09 7.55
C ASN A 206 0.93 9.04 7.83
N PHE A 207 1.45 7.82 8.00
CA PHE A 207 2.88 7.55 8.19
C PHE A 207 3.44 6.80 7.00
N ILE A 208 4.24 7.51 6.19
CA ILE A 208 4.82 7.00 4.94
C ILE A 208 6.30 6.82 5.18
N SER A 209 6.76 5.58 5.36
CA SER A 209 8.13 5.33 5.80
C SER A 209 8.86 4.19 5.12
N GLU A 210 10.17 4.34 4.95
CA GLU A 210 11.05 3.26 4.48
C GLU A 210 10.62 2.67 3.12
N ASN A 211 9.86 3.40 2.31
CA ASN A 211 9.47 2.94 0.97
C ASN A 211 10.60 3.21 -0.03
N VAL A 212 10.75 2.29 -0.98
CA VAL A 212 11.67 2.41 -2.10
C VAL A 212 10.85 2.67 -3.35
N ILE A 213 11.01 3.83 -3.96
CA ILE A 213 10.26 4.27 -5.13
C ILE A 213 11.24 4.57 -6.25
N MET A 214 11.21 3.76 -7.30
CA MET A 214 12.18 3.84 -8.40
C MET A 214 11.47 3.89 -9.74
N GLY A 215 11.85 4.85 -10.59
CA GLY A 215 11.42 4.88 -11.98
C GLY A 215 12.48 4.43 -12.97
N LYS A 216 12.06 3.87 -14.11
CA LYS A 216 12.93 3.59 -15.27
C LYS A 216 12.99 4.72 -16.28
N THR A 217 12.01 5.62 -16.30
CA THR A 217 11.98 6.74 -17.25
C THR A 217 11.51 8.01 -16.57
N LYS A 218 11.96 9.19 -17.05
CA LYS A 218 11.41 10.50 -16.66
C LYS A 218 9.92 10.68 -17.02
N LYS A 219 9.24 9.63 -17.50
CA LYS A 219 7.77 9.60 -17.70
C LYS A 219 7.02 9.09 -16.47
N ASN A 220 7.69 8.53 -15.46
CA ASN A 220 7.05 8.30 -14.17
C ASN A 220 6.82 9.65 -13.53
N GLU A 221 5.56 10.08 -13.52
CA GLU A 221 5.23 11.45 -13.20
C GLU A 221 5.51 11.74 -11.72
N TYR A 222 5.09 10.88 -10.78
CA TYR A 222 5.17 11.18 -9.35
C TYR A 222 5.70 10.02 -8.52
N GLY A 223 6.72 10.27 -7.69
CA GLY A 223 7.16 9.35 -6.64
C GLY A 223 6.16 9.33 -5.48
N ILE A 224 6.08 10.43 -4.74
CA ILE A 224 5.11 10.66 -3.66
C ILE A 224 4.33 11.96 -3.93
N LYS A 225 3.01 11.87 -4.08
CA LYS A 225 2.13 13.02 -4.35
C LYS A 225 1.19 13.26 -3.17
N LEU A 226 1.16 14.50 -2.67
CA LEU A 226 0.22 14.97 -1.67
C LEU A 226 -0.67 16.05 -2.29
N TYR A 227 -1.97 15.83 -2.28
CA TYR A 227 -2.98 16.78 -2.73
C TYR A 227 -3.95 17.07 -1.60
N SER A 228 -4.06 18.33 -1.17
CA SER A 228 -4.91 18.76 -0.05
C SER A 228 -4.81 17.86 1.17
N SER A 229 -3.59 17.42 1.49
CA SER A 229 -3.30 16.40 2.49
C SER A 229 -2.43 17.01 3.58
N SER A 230 -2.78 16.79 4.85
CA SER A 230 -2.18 17.51 5.97
C SER A 230 -1.71 16.58 7.08
N ASP A 231 -0.77 17.04 7.90
CA ASP A 231 -0.34 16.34 9.11
C ASP A 231 0.24 14.93 8.84
N ASN A 232 0.78 14.67 7.64
CA ASN A 232 1.43 13.41 7.32
C ASN A 232 2.93 13.45 7.69
N VAL A 233 3.48 12.29 8.04
CA VAL A 233 4.92 12.11 8.27
C VAL A 233 5.49 11.24 7.15
N ILE A 234 6.47 11.79 6.43
CA ILE A 234 7.16 11.16 5.31
C ILE A 234 8.62 11.00 5.70
N LEU A 235 9.01 9.77 6.06
CA LEU A 235 10.26 9.49 6.77
C LEU A 235 11.07 8.36 6.11
N ASN A 236 12.38 8.55 5.91
CA ASN A 236 13.28 7.47 5.46
C ASN A 236 12.89 6.81 4.12
N ASN A 237 12.17 7.51 3.24
CA ASN A 237 11.87 6.97 1.91
C ASN A 237 13.03 7.23 0.95
N HIS A 238 13.25 6.32 0.00
CA HIS A 238 14.21 6.48 -1.09
C HIS A 238 13.43 6.65 -2.40
N VAL A 239 13.55 7.82 -3.03
CA VAL A 239 12.86 8.16 -4.28
C VAL A 239 13.86 8.52 -5.36
N GLU A 240 13.86 7.75 -6.45
CA GLU A 240 14.86 7.84 -7.50
C GLU A 240 14.28 7.74 -8.92
N ASN A 241 14.88 8.49 -9.86
CA ASN A 241 14.61 8.40 -11.30
C ASN A 241 13.13 8.63 -11.68
N THR A 242 12.47 9.57 -11.00
CA THR A 242 11.10 10.03 -11.31
C THR A 242 11.10 11.46 -11.86
N PHE A 243 9.99 11.91 -12.44
CA PHE A 243 9.85 13.30 -12.87
C PHE A 243 9.66 14.24 -11.67
N TYR A 244 8.71 13.94 -10.78
CA TYR A 244 8.55 14.60 -9.49
C TYR A 244 8.79 13.59 -8.37
N ALA A 245 9.93 13.67 -7.66
CA ALA A 245 10.18 12.75 -6.55
C ALA A 245 9.13 12.93 -5.45
N MET A 246 8.87 14.18 -5.08
CA MET A 246 7.75 14.54 -4.23
C MET A 246 7.03 15.78 -4.75
N SER A 247 5.71 15.77 -4.69
CA SER A 247 4.87 16.91 -5.09
C SER A 247 3.86 17.23 -4.00
N LEU A 248 3.91 18.46 -3.48
CA LEU A 248 2.96 18.98 -2.49
C LEU A 248 2.07 20.01 -3.18
N LEU A 249 0.78 19.69 -3.28
CA LEU A 249 -0.17 20.42 -4.10
C LEU A 249 -1.36 20.88 -3.26
N TYR A 250 -1.77 22.12 -3.45
CA TYR A 250 -3.04 22.73 -3.02
C TYR A 250 -3.47 22.43 -1.58
N ASN A 251 -3.37 23.42 -0.68
CA ASN A 251 -3.81 23.30 0.72
C ASN A 251 -3.19 22.09 1.45
N THR A 252 -1.98 21.71 1.04
CA THR A 252 -1.17 20.66 1.69
C THR A 252 -0.31 21.33 2.76
N VAL A 253 -0.59 21.05 4.04
CA VAL A 253 -0.02 21.79 5.17
C VAL A 253 0.39 20.89 6.34
N ARG A 254 1.30 21.35 7.18
CA ARG A 254 1.74 20.66 8.42
C ARG A 254 2.29 19.24 8.20
N ASN A 255 2.79 18.94 7.00
CA ASN A 255 3.48 17.67 6.76
C ASN A 255 4.94 17.75 7.23
N LEU A 256 5.45 16.65 7.77
CA LEU A 256 6.83 16.48 8.20
C LEU A 256 7.57 15.56 7.22
N ILE A 257 8.53 16.12 6.49
CA ILE A 257 9.30 15.42 5.46
C ILE A 257 10.75 15.38 5.91
N ILE A 258 11.19 14.20 6.39
CA ILE A 258 12.49 14.07 7.06
C ILE A 258 13.24 12.81 6.65
N ARG A 259 14.57 12.89 6.56
CA ARG A 259 15.45 11.74 6.30
C ARG A 259 15.14 10.97 5.01
N ASN A 260 14.50 11.61 4.03
CA ASN A 260 14.27 10.99 2.74
C ASN A 260 15.49 11.16 1.85
N ARG A 261 15.83 10.11 1.09
CA ARG A 261 16.85 10.16 0.05
C ARG A 261 16.17 10.41 -1.28
N ILE A 262 16.42 11.57 -1.88
CA ILE A 262 15.76 12.05 -3.09
C ILE A 262 16.84 12.28 -4.14
N SER A 263 16.92 11.39 -5.14
CA SER A 263 18.03 11.45 -6.10
C SER A 263 17.68 11.22 -7.57
N ARG A 264 18.40 11.88 -8.48
CA ARG A 264 18.28 11.65 -9.95
C ARG A 264 16.87 11.86 -10.49
N ASN A 265 16.08 12.71 -9.84
CA ASN A 265 14.75 13.08 -10.31
C ASN A 265 14.83 14.35 -11.16
N PHE A 266 13.79 14.65 -11.94
CA PHE A 266 13.74 15.96 -12.61
C PHE A 266 13.51 17.08 -11.59
N TYR A 267 12.50 16.93 -10.73
CA TYR A 267 12.34 17.73 -9.52
C TYR A 267 12.50 16.85 -8.28
N GLY A 268 13.30 17.26 -7.30
CA GLY A 268 13.38 16.59 -6.00
C GLY A 268 12.08 16.80 -5.21
N ILE A 269 11.82 18.01 -4.71
CA ILE A 269 10.51 18.39 -4.16
C ILE A 269 9.94 19.57 -4.93
N LYS A 270 8.70 19.45 -5.42
CA LYS A 270 7.95 20.57 -6.00
C LYS A 270 6.76 20.93 -5.11
N ILE A 271 6.63 22.20 -4.76
CA ILE A 271 5.58 22.72 -3.86
C ILE A 271 4.75 23.75 -4.62
N TRP A 272 3.43 23.54 -4.70
CA TRP A 272 2.49 24.41 -5.41
C TRP A 272 1.23 24.66 -4.55
N TYR A 273 0.98 25.90 -4.14
CA TYR A 273 -0.10 26.28 -3.21
C TYR A 273 -0.11 25.44 -1.91
N ALA A 274 1.07 25.18 -1.33
CA ALA A 274 1.26 24.42 -0.09
C ALA A 274 2.22 25.15 0.85
N THR A 275 1.90 25.17 2.14
CA THR A 275 2.52 26.05 3.14
C THR A 275 2.66 25.36 4.49
N ASN A 276 3.50 25.88 5.38
CA ASN A 276 3.66 25.38 6.74
C ASN A 276 4.02 23.87 6.81
N ASN A 277 4.79 23.37 5.85
CA ASN A 277 5.39 22.04 5.91
C ASN A 277 6.82 22.15 6.47
N SER A 278 7.27 21.12 7.18
CA SER A 278 8.63 21.04 7.74
C SER A 278 9.45 20.01 6.97
N ILE A 279 10.53 20.46 6.33
CA ILE A 279 11.33 19.71 5.37
C ILE A 279 12.80 19.83 5.76
N TYR A 280 13.32 18.89 6.54
CA TYR A 280 14.70 18.97 7.03
C TYR A 280 15.33 17.57 7.13
N HIS A 281 16.65 17.49 7.22
CA HIS A 281 17.41 16.23 7.28
C HIS A 281 17.21 15.32 6.07
N ASN A 282 16.74 15.83 4.93
CA ASN A 282 16.65 15.06 3.69
C ASN A 282 17.97 15.14 2.91
N ILE A 283 18.18 14.19 2.01
CA ILE A 283 19.37 14.05 1.20
C ILE A 283 18.98 14.24 -0.28
N PHE A 284 19.32 15.39 -0.85
CA PHE A 284 19.05 15.75 -2.24
C PHE A 284 20.29 15.55 -3.11
N ILE A 285 20.26 14.58 -4.04
CA ILE A 285 21.43 14.22 -4.87
C ILE A 285 21.07 14.18 -6.36
N ASP A 286 21.75 14.99 -7.16
CA ASP A 286 21.72 14.94 -8.63
C ASP A 286 20.30 15.02 -9.23
N ASN A 287 19.38 15.72 -8.55
CA ASN A 287 18.10 16.08 -9.17
C ASN A 287 18.35 17.26 -10.12
N ALA A 288 17.64 17.33 -11.25
CA ALA A 288 17.81 18.43 -12.20
C ALA A 288 17.43 19.78 -11.56
N GLU A 289 16.42 19.78 -10.70
CA GLU A 289 16.10 20.84 -9.76
C GLU A 289 15.85 20.21 -8.37
N GLN A 290 16.71 20.52 -7.39
CA GLN A 290 16.66 19.89 -6.06
C GLN A 290 15.33 20.16 -5.34
N ALA A 291 14.87 21.41 -5.38
CA ALA A 291 13.58 21.83 -4.88
C ALA A 291 13.04 23.01 -5.70
N LYS A 292 11.72 23.03 -5.92
CA LYS A 292 11.00 24.15 -6.56
C LYS A 292 9.81 24.58 -5.71
N CYS A 293 9.78 25.86 -5.36
CA CYS A 293 8.67 26.52 -4.67
C CYS A 293 8.13 27.70 -5.49
N TYR A 294 6.91 28.13 -5.16
CA TYR A 294 6.24 29.29 -5.76
C TYR A 294 5.82 30.30 -4.68
N SER A 295 6.78 30.74 -3.83
CA SER A 295 6.61 31.79 -2.81
C SER A 295 5.52 31.53 -1.75
N PHE A 296 5.29 30.25 -1.42
CA PHE A 296 4.54 29.82 -0.23
C PHE A 296 5.52 29.37 0.86
N PRO A 297 5.45 29.92 2.08
CA PRO A 297 6.48 29.67 3.09
C PRO A 297 6.42 28.25 3.65
N ASN A 298 7.56 27.58 3.67
CA ASN A 298 7.77 26.29 4.33
C ASN A 298 9.09 26.34 5.11
N LYS A 299 9.26 25.45 6.09
CA LYS A 299 10.47 25.37 6.91
C LYS A 299 11.42 24.35 6.30
N TRP A 300 12.63 24.77 5.90
CA TRP A 300 13.62 23.91 5.24
C TRP A 300 14.79 23.48 6.14
N ASP A 301 14.72 23.81 7.43
CA ASP A 301 15.71 23.41 8.41
C ASP A 301 15.05 23.17 9.77
N ASN A 302 15.77 22.58 10.72
CA ASN A 302 15.31 22.45 12.10
C ASN A 302 16.03 23.40 13.08
N GLY A 303 16.69 24.45 12.55
CA GLY A 303 17.49 25.37 13.35
C GLY A 303 18.82 24.78 13.83
N TYR A 304 19.68 25.62 14.39
CA TYR A 304 20.92 25.21 15.03
C TYR A 304 20.67 24.57 16.43
N PRO A 305 21.38 23.50 16.83
CA PRO A 305 22.43 22.79 16.08
C PRO A 305 21.91 21.62 15.23
N GLU A 306 20.59 21.43 15.13
CA GLU A 306 20.01 20.28 14.42
C GLU A 306 20.30 20.31 12.91
N GLY A 307 20.38 21.50 12.32
CA GLY A 307 20.68 21.69 10.90
C GLY A 307 19.48 21.49 9.98
N GLY A 308 19.75 21.48 8.67
CA GLY A 308 18.77 21.45 7.60
C GLY A 308 18.91 20.24 6.70
N ASN A 309 18.85 20.44 5.39
CA ASN A 309 18.97 19.36 4.41
C ASN A 309 20.40 19.28 3.84
N TYR A 310 20.74 18.11 3.31
CA TYR A 310 21.93 17.95 2.48
C TYR A 310 21.58 18.18 1.01
N TRP A 311 22.37 18.99 0.32
CA TRP A 311 22.18 19.31 -1.10
C TRP A 311 23.48 19.05 -1.88
N SER A 312 23.42 18.18 -2.89
CA SER A 312 24.62 17.84 -3.68
C SER A 312 25.19 18.99 -4.52
N ASN A 313 24.42 20.06 -4.70
CA ASN A 313 24.83 21.30 -5.39
C ASN A 313 25.12 22.46 -4.43
N TYR A 314 25.15 22.22 -3.12
CA TYR A 314 25.57 23.24 -2.17
C TYR A 314 27.08 23.45 -2.25
N VAL A 315 27.48 24.71 -2.44
CA VAL A 315 28.88 25.12 -2.67
C VAL A 315 29.44 25.98 -1.53
N GLY A 316 28.70 26.08 -0.41
CA GLY A 316 29.14 26.83 0.77
C GLY A 316 30.32 26.17 1.49
N THR A 317 30.92 26.94 2.40
CA THR A 317 31.97 26.46 3.29
C THR A 317 31.40 26.09 4.66
N ASP A 318 32.18 25.36 5.45
CA ASP A 318 31.94 25.04 6.87
C ASP A 318 33.23 25.37 7.62
N ILE A 319 33.49 26.67 7.84
CA ILE A 319 34.63 27.18 8.61
C ILE A 319 34.18 27.93 9.87
N LYS A 320 32.87 28.13 10.02
CA LYS A 320 32.23 28.76 11.17
C LYS A 320 31.25 27.79 11.85
N SER A 321 30.87 28.17 13.06
CA SER A 321 29.92 27.44 13.90
C SER A 321 29.02 28.38 14.69
N GLY A 322 28.06 27.78 15.40
CA GLY A 322 27.11 28.48 16.25
C GLY A 322 25.86 28.94 15.51
N LYS A 323 24.88 29.43 16.28
CA LYS A 323 23.55 29.80 15.76
C LYS A 323 23.60 30.81 14.61
N ASN A 324 24.56 31.73 14.62
CA ASN A 324 24.69 32.75 13.59
C ASN A 324 25.77 32.42 12.55
N GLN A 325 26.42 31.25 12.65
CA GLN A 325 27.54 30.85 11.80
C GLN A 325 28.66 31.91 11.78
N ASP A 326 29.00 32.47 12.95
CA ASP A 326 29.95 33.59 13.12
C ASP A 326 31.18 33.23 13.95
N ARG A 327 31.16 32.07 14.64
CA ARG A 327 32.27 31.62 15.50
C ARG A 327 33.26 30.77 14.69
N PRO A 328 34.57 30.88 14.89
CA PRO A 328 35.53 30.01 14.21
C PRO A 328 35.33 28.52 14.55
N GLY A 329 35.52 27.65 13.54
CA GLY A 329 35.53 26.20 13.69
C GLY A 329 34.34 25.53 13.00
N SER A 330 34.57 24.38 12.38
CA SER A 330 33.57 23.62 11.61
C SER A 330 32.66 22.76 12.48
N ASP A 331 31.37 22.68 12.14
CA ASP A 331 30.37 21.88 12.87
C ASP A 331 29.50 20.98 11.97
N GLY A 332 29.81 20.90 10.67
CA GLY A 332 29.05 20.09 9.71
C GLY A 332 27.82 20.80 9.14
N ILE A 333 27.60 22.07 9.52
CA ILE A 333 26.58 22.95 8.97
C ILE A 333 27.28 24.00 8.09
N GLY A 334 26.67 24.33 6.96
CA GLY A 334 27.19 25.33 6.06
C GLY A 334 27.03 26.76 6.59
N ASP A 335 28.10 27.55 6.43
CA ASP A 335 28.20 28.92 6.93
C ASP A 335 27.21 29.89 6.24
N VAL A 336 26.70 29.51 5.06
CA VAL A 336 25.80 30.33 4.24
C VAL A 336 24.48 29.61 3.97
N PRO A 337 23.32 30.30 4.03
CA PRO A 337 22.04 29.67 3.71
C PRO A 337 21.95 29.13 2.28
N HIS A 338 21.17 28.08 2.08
CA HIS A 338 20.75 27.60 0.77
C HIS A 338 19.35 28.13 0.43
N PHE A 339 19.26 28.96 -0.61
CA PHE A 339 18.01 29.60 -1.03
C PHE A 339 17.29 28.73 -2.07
N ILE A 340 16.03 28.40 -1.79
CA ILE A 340 15.13 27.76 -2.76
C ILE A 340 14.32 28.83 -3.50
N ASP A 341 13.73 29.78 -2.74
CA ASP A 341 13.16 31.03 -3.24
C ASP A 341 13.21 32.13 -2.16
N ASP A 342 12.49 33.24 -2.36
CA ASP A 342 12.45 34.40 -1.46
C ASP A 342 11.85 34.12 -0.08
N LYS A 343 11.06 33.04 0.06
CA LYS A 343 10.36 32.66 1.31
C LYS A 343 10.72 31.26 1.79
N ASN A 344 11.55 30.54 1.04
CA ASN A 344 11.96 29.18 1.30
C ASN A 344 13.48 29.12 1.33
N VAL A 345 14.02 29.07 2.54
CA VAL A 345 15.46 29.08 2.80
C VAL A 345 15.77 27.98 3.78
N ASP A 346 16.77 27.16 3.45
CA ASP A 346 17.45 26.29 4.39
C ASP A 346 18.61 27.10 5.01
N HIS A 347 18.44 27.53 6.25
CA HIS A 347 19.41 28.40 6.92
C HIS A 347 20.64 27.64 7.42
N TYR A 348 20.55 26.31 7.52
CA TYR A 348 21.58 25.47 8.09
C TYR A 348 21.85 24.25 7.20
N PRO A 349 22.27 24.43 5.93
CA PRO A 349 22.50 23.32 5.02
C PRO A 349 23.54 22.36 5.59
N LEU A 350 23.30 21.05 5.52
CA LEU A 350 24.25 20.07 6.03
C LEU A 350 25.41 19.87 5.03
N ILE A 351 26.64 19.91 5.53
CA ILE A 351 27.87 19.59 4.79
C ILE A 351 28.38 18.20 5.18
N GLY A 352 29.19 17.61 4.30
CA GLY A 352 29.92 16.37 4.57
C GLY A 352 29.18 15.12 4.10
N ASN A 353 29.51 13.97 4.69
CA ASN A 353 28.86 12.72 4.30
C ASN A 353 27.43 12.70 4.86
N PRO A 354 26.38 12.68 4.02
CA PRO A 354 25.00 12.71 4.47
C PRO A 354 24.61 11.49 5.32
N LEU A 355 25.37 10.39 5.24
CA LEU A 355 25.16 9.17 6.04
C LEU A 355 25.85 9.22 7.41
N LYS A 356 26.71 10.21 7.67
CA LYS A 356 27.38 10.41 8.98
C LYS A 356 26.58 11.25 9.96
N HIS A 357 25.54 11.94 9.48
CA HIS A 357 24.58 12.61 10.35
C HIS A 357 23.71 11.53 10.99
N GLU A 358 24.17 10.96 12.11
CA GLU A 358 23.41 10.02 12.94
C GLU A 358 22.21 10.76 13.54
N PHE A 359 21.15 10.86 12.76
CA PHE A 359 19.92 11.41 13.27
C PHE A 359 19.36 10.41 14.29
N ASN A 360 19.45 10.73 15.59
CA ASN A 360 18.92 9.95 16.71
C ASN A 360 17.62 9.25 16.30
N GLN A 361 17.50 7.92 16.44
CA GLN A 361 16.29 7.19 16.02
C GLN A 361 15.05 7.51 16.89
N ALA A 362 15.23 8.28 17.96
CA ALA A 362 14.19 8.61 18.92
C ALA A 362 12.92 9.26 18.31
N PRO A 363 12.99 10.25 17.39
CA PRO A 363 11.79 10.86 16.82
C PRO A 363 10.96 9.84 16.03
N ALA A 364 11.62 8.97 15.26
CA ALA A 364 10.96 7.90 14.51
C ALA A 364 10.24 6.92 15.45
N LEU A 365 10.84 6.58 16.59
CA LEU A 365 10.23 5.73 17.61
C LEU A 365 9.03 6.42 18.30
N PHE A 366 9.10 7.72 18.60
CA PHE A 366 7.97 8.48 19.14
C PHE A 366 6.79 8.56 18.17
N TYR A 367 7.04 8.80 16.88
CA TYR A 367 5.97 8.77 15.87
C TYR A 367 5.42 7.36 15.64
N LEU A 368 6.27 6.33 15.64
CA LEU A 368 5.83 4.94 15.53
C LEU A 368 4.97 4.52 16.74
N LEU A 369 5.38 4.88 17.96
CA LEU A 369 4.63 4.60 19.19
C LEU A 369 3.31 5.37 19.28
N ALA A 370 3.22 6.57 18.68
CA ALA A 370 1.97 7.34 18.63
C ALA A 370 0.92 6.73 17.67
N ILE A 371 1.35 5.90 16.71
CA ILE A 371 0.47 5.35 15.65
C ILE A 371 0.17 3.85 15.86
N ILE A 372 1.02 3.12 16.61
CA ILE A 372 0.73 1.75 17.04
C ILE A 372 -0.37 1.78 18.13
N THR A 373 -1.62 1.68 17.68
CA THR A 373 -2.74 1.32 18.57
C THR A 373 -2.68 -0.17 18.95
N PRO A 374 -3.39 -0.62 20.03
CA PRO A 374 -3.28 -1.98 20.58
C PRO A 374 -3.56 -3.15 19.60
N THR A 375 -4.12 -2.85 18.42
CA THR A 375 -4.48 -3.82 17.38
C THR A 375 -3.26 -4.58 16.81
N ILE A 376 -2.08 -3.93 16.75
CA ILE A 376 -0.85 -4.54 16.21
C ILE A 376 -0.24 -5.54 17.22
N LEU A 377 -0.30 -5.23 18.52
CA LEU A 377 0.17 -6.15 19.56
C LEU A 377 -0.73 -7.39 19.62
N GLY A 378 -2.05 -7.21 19.51
CA GLY A 378 -3.03 -8.29 19.53
C GLY A 378 -2.88 -9.28 18.37
N THR A 379 -2.66 -8.78 17.15
CA THR A 379 -2.53 -9.63 15.94
C THR A 379 -1.20 -10.39 15.89
N ALA A 380 -0.09 -9.75 16.28
CA ALA A 380 1.21 -10.42 16.40
C ALA A 380 1.22 -11.46 17.54
N LEU A 381 0.65 -11.14 18.70
CA LEU A 381 0.49 -12.09 19.82
C LEU A 381 -0.46 -13.24 19.48
N PHE A 382 -1.55 -13.00 18.75
CA PHE A 382 -2.48 -14.04 18.34
C PHE A 382 -1.85 -15.02 17.34
N MET A 383 -1.07 -14.52 16.38
CA MET A 383 -0.30 -15.34 15.43
C MET A 383 0.78 -16.17 16.17
N LEU A 384 1.51 -15.57 17.11
CA LEU A 384 2.53 -16.27 17.92
C LEU A 384 1.91 -17.30 18.87
N TYR A 385 0.75 -17.00 19.46
CA TYR A 385 0.02 -17.93 20.34
C TYR A 385 -0.48 -19.16 19.58
N ARG A 386 -0.96 -19.01 18.34
CA ARG A 386 -1.41 -20.14 17.51
C ARG A 386 -0.28 -21.03 16.99
N VAL A 387 0.89 -20.45 16.64
CA VAL A 387 2.08 -21.25 16.26
C VAL A 387 2.60 -22.10 17.43
N LYS A 388 2.39 -21.66 18.68
CA LYS A 388 2.75 -22.45 19.86
C LYS A 388 1.81 -23.64 20.07
N MET A 389 0.52 -23.48 19.81
CA MET A 389 -0.51 -24.54 19.99
C MET A 389 -0.43 -25.67 18.95
N THR A 390 0.10 -25.41 17.74
CA THR A 390 0.31 -26.47 16.74
C THR A 390 1.54 -27.33 17.01
N LYS A 391 2.47 -26.88 17.87
CA LYS A 391 3.68 -27.64 18.25
C LYS A 391 3.53 -28.47 19.54
N THR A 392 2.40 -28.41 20.24
CA THR A 392 2.22 -29.03 21.57
C THR A 392 1.17 -30.14 21.66
N LYS A 393 0.83 -30.84 20.56
CA LYS A 393 0.22 -32.17 20.70
C LYS A 393 1.33 -33.23 20.68
N PRO A 394 1.71 -33.82 21.83
CA PRO A 394 2.45 -35.07 21.77
C PRO A 394 1.52 -36.14 21.19
N GLU A 395 1.97 -36.80 20.13
CA GLU A 395 1.37 -38.07 19.71
C GLU A 395 1.39 -39.00 20.93
N LYS A 396 0.20 -39.38 21.41
CA LYS A 396 0.09 -40.56 22.25
C LYS A 396 0.46 -41.75 21.37
N VAL A 397 1.72 -42.15 21.44
CA VAL A 397 2.17 -43.46 20.98
C VAL A 397 1.43 -44.49 21.82
N TYR A 398 0.35 -45.04 21.26
CA TYR A 398 -0.23 -46.27 21.78
C TYR A 398 0.79 -47.37 21.45
N GLY A 399 1.48 -47.85 22.49
CA GLY A 399 2.39 -48.99 22.38
C GLY A 399 1.68 -50.20 21.78
N SER A 400 2.41 -50.94 20.95
CA SER A 400 1.95 -52.14 20.27
C SER A 400 1.52 -53.23 21.29
N PRO A 401 0.61 -54.15 20.92
CA PRO A 401 0.09 -55.18 21.83
C PRO A 401 1.12 -56.14 22.44
N GLU A 402 2.40 -56.06 22.06
CA GLU A 402 3.45 -57.01 22.45
C GLU A 402 4.18 -56.62 23.76
N GLU A 403 4.02 -55.40 24.26
CA GLU A 403 4.71 -54.95 25.49
C GLU A 403 3.97 -55.27 26.81
N ARG A 404 2.80 -55.92 26.75
CA ARG A 404 1.98 -56.20 27.95
C ARG A 404 2.32 -57.47 28.74
N PHE A 405 3.33 -58.26 28.35
CA PHE A 405 3.63 -59.55 28.99
C PHE A 405 4.91 -59.65 29.84
N ALA A 406 5.67 -58.57 30.02
CA ALA A 406 6.96 -58.63 30.74
C ALA A 406 6.96 -58.13 32.20
N LYS A 407 5.81 -58.01 32.87
CA LYS A 407 5.75 -57.64 34.31
C LYS A 407 4.90 -58.59 35.15
N ARG A 408 5.36 -59.84 35.28
CA ARG A 408 5.05 -60.73 36.41
C ARG A 408 6.24 -61.67 36.63
N LYS A 409 7.19 -61.23 37.46
CA LYS A 409 8.12 -62.03 38.29
C LYS A 409 9.08 -61.05 38.95
N VAL A 410 8.76 -60.64 40.19
CA VAL A 410 9.52 -60.74 41.44
C VAL A 410 8.59 -60.21 42.53
#